data_AF-A0A953WKB6-F1
#
_entry.id   AF-A0A953WKB6-F1
#
_cell.length_a   1.000
_cell.length_b   1.000
_cell.length_c   1.000
_cell.angle_alpha   90.00
_cell.angle_beta   90.00
_cell.angle_gamma   90.00
#
_symmetry.space_group_name_H-M   'P 1'
#
loop_
_entity.id
_entity.type
_entity.pdbx_description
1 polymer ?
#
loop_
_entity_poly.entity_id
_entity_poly.type
_entity_poly.pdbx_seq_one_letter_code
_entity_poly.pdbx_strand_id
1 'polypeptide(L)' 'MTDAPETAARKDLPLAAIRALEEAEARRRAEKDAARPNEQGGPKGPEPTRYGDWERSGRAVDF' A
#
# COMPACT_ATOMS: atom_id res chain seq x y z
N MET A 1 -16.15 -0.74 -9.03
CA MET A 1 -15.49 -0.66 -7.72
C MET A 1 -16.28 -1.50 -6.75
N THR A 2 -15.96 -2.79 -6.66
CA THR A 2 -16.67 -3.74 -5.80
C THR A 2 -15.90 -3.88 -4.50
N ASP A 3 -16.27 -3.06 -3.52
CA ASP A 3 -15.98 -3.33 -2.12
C ASP A 3 -16.99 -4.43 -1.69
N ALA A 4 -16.57 -5.68 -1.77
CA ALA A 4 -17.34 -6.85 -1.35
C ALA A 4 -16.69 -7.41 -0.07
N PRO A 5 -17.48 -8.00 0.85
CA PRO A 5 -17.04 -8.22 2.22
C PRO A 5 -15.91 -9.26 2.27
N GLU A 6 -14.68 -8.78 2.49
CA GLU A 6 -13.45 -9.57 2.68
C GLU A 6 -13.61 -10.71 3.71
N THR A 7 -14.59 -10.60 4.60
CA THR A 7 -14.88 -11.55 5.68
C THR A 7 -15.53 -12.84 5.21
N ALA A 8 -16.32 -12.82 4.14
CA ALA A 8 -16.96 -14.03 3.61
C ALA A 8 -15.96 -14.93 2.86
N ALA A 9 -15.03 -14.31 2.10
CA ALA A 9 -14.05 -15.03 1.30
C ALA A 9 -12.95 -15.74 2.12
N ARG A 10 -12.68 -15.32 3.36
CA ARG A 10 -11.61 -15.91 4.19
C ARG A 10 -11.98 -17.27 4.79
N LYS A 11 -13.26 -17.59 4.93
CA LYS A 11 -13.72 -18.82 5.61
C LYS A 11 -13.57 -20.09 4.77
N ASP A 12 -13.61 -19.97 3.44
CA ASP A 12 -13.52 -21.11 2.51
C ASP A 12 -12.12 -21.26 1.88
N LEU A 13 -11.09 -20.66 2.50
CA LEU A 13 -9.74 -20.68 1.96
C LEU A 13 -9.06 -22.05 2.15
N PRO A 14 -8.30 -22.54 1.16
CA PRO A 14 -7.45 -23.70 1.34
C PRO A 14 -6.37 -23.39 2.39
N LEU A 15 -5.90 -24.42 3.10
CA LEU A 15 -4.90 -24.27 4.17
C LEU A 15 -3.62 -23.54 3.71
N ALA A 16 -3.24 -23.70 2.44
CA ALA A 16 -2.11 -22.96 1.85
C ALA A 16 -2.36 -21.44 1.82
N ALA A 17 -3.58 -21.01 1.51
CA ALA A 17 -3.93 -19.59 1.47
C ALA A 17 -3.99 -18.97 2.87
N ILE A 18 -4.48 -19.73 3.87
CA ILE A 18 -4.46 -19.28 5.28
C ILE A 18 -3.01 -19.04 5.73
N ARG A 19 -2.12 -20.01 5.52
CA ARG A 19 -0.69 -19.88 5.86
C ARG A 19 -0.02 -18.69 5.17
N ALA A 20 -0.32 -18.48 3.88
CA ALA A 20 0.22 -17.36 3.13
C ALA A 20 -0.25 -16.00 3.69
N LEU A 21 -1.52 -15.89 4.11
CA LEU A 21 -2.05 -14.69 4.74
C LEU A 21 -1.41 -14.43 6.12
N GLU A 22 -1.23 -15.48 6.93
CA GLU A 22 -0.55 -15.40 8.22
C GLU A 22 0.91 -14.93 8.07
N GLU A 23 1.65 -15.50 7.12
CA GLU A 23 3.04 -15.10 6.85
C GLU A 23 3.11 -13.65 6.33
N ALA A 24 2.21 -13.25 5.44
CA ALA A 24 2.13 -11.88 4.94
C ALA A 24 1.75 -10.88 6.06
N GLU A 25 0.89 -11.27 6.99
CA GLU A 25 0.58 -10.45 8.15
C GLU A 25 1.77 -10.33 9.11
N ALA A 26 2.48 -11.43 9.37
CA ALA A 26 3.70 -11.41 10.18
C ALA A 26 4.77 -10.47 9.58
N ARG A 27 4.97 -10.51 8.25
CA ARG A 27 5.85 -9.56 7.54
C ARG A 27 5.41 -8.11 7.70
N ARG A 28 4.13 -7.82 7.46
CA ARG A 28 3.59 -6.45 7.59
C ARG A 28 3.71 -5.92 9.01
N ARG A 29 3.53 -6.77 10.04
CA ARG A 29 3.74 -6.37 11.44
C ARG A 29 5.21 -6.02 11.70
N ALA A 30 6.14 -6.87 11.25
CA ALA A 30 7.57 -6.63 11.38
C ALA A 30 8.05 -5.36 10.62
N GLU A 31 7.47 -5.08 9.45
CA GLU A 31 7.78 -3.88 8.67
C GLU A 31 7.17 -2.59 9.24
N LYS A 32 6.01 -2.67 9.92
CA LYS A 32 5.39 -1.51 10.58
C LYS A 32 6.22 -1.00 11.77
N ASP A 33 6.94 -1.89 12.44
CA ASP A 33 7.82 -1.53 13.54
C ASP A 33 9.15 -0.93 13.06
N ALA A 34 9.47 -1.05 11.76
CA ALA A 34 10.58 -0.35 11.16
C ALA A 34 10.21 1.14 11.00
N ALA A 35 10.66 1.97 11.95
CA ALA A 35 10.55 3.42 11.87
C ALA A 35 11.36 3.95 10.67
N ARG A 36 10.71 4.04 9.51
CA ARG A 36 11.29 4.69 8.33
C ARG A 36 11.15 6.21 8.52
N PRO A 37 12.22 6.99 8.27
CA PRO A 37 12.12 8.44 8.34
C PRO A 37 11.04 8.89 7.36
N ASN A 38 10.19 9.81 7.82
CA ASN A 38 9.20 10.41 6.94
C ASN A 38 9.92 11.19 5.84
N GLU A 39 9.43 11.10 4.61
CA GLU A 39 9.97 11.88 3.52
C GLU A 39 9.73 13.38 3.79
N GLN A 40 10.79 14.18 3.73
CA GLN A 40 10.75 15.62 3.97
C GLN A 40 10.95 16.35 2.64
N GLY A 41 10.03 17.23 2.29
CA GLY A 41 10.13 18.07 1.08
C GLY A 41 9.64 17.42 -0.22
N GLY A 42 9.35 16.11 -0.21
CA GLY A 42 8.76 15.41 -1.36
C GLY A 42 7.27 15.66 -1.54
N PRO A 43 6.73 15.39 -2.75
CA PRO A 43 5.29 15.43 -3.00
C PRO A 43 4.55 14.43 -2.09
N LYS A 44 3.37 14.81 -1.61
CA LYS A 44 2.54 13.88 -0.81
C LYS A 44 2.05 12.75 -1.72
N GLY A 45 2.38 11.52 -1.36
CA GLY A 45 1.90 10.34 -2.06
C GLY A 45 3.00 9.66 -2.88
N PRO A 46 2.65 8.71 -3.74
CA PRO A 46 3.64 7.99 -4.50
C PRO A 46 4.30 8.90 -5.55
N GLU A 47 5.57 8.61 -5.87
CA GLU A 47 6.38 9.26 -6.91
C GLU A 47 5.55 9.73 -8.12
N PRO A 48 5.49 11.05 -8.40
CA PRO A 48 4.77 11.61 -9.56
C PRO A 48 5.22 10.98 -10.87
N THR A 49 6.50 10.65 -10.98
CA THR A 49 7.12 9.94 -12.11
C THR A 49 6.46 8.60 -12.42
N ARG A 50 5.92 7.92 -11.40
CA ARG A 50 5.32 6.58 -11.53
C ARG A 50 3.80 6.63 -11.77
N TYR A 51 3.12 7.73 -11.40
CA TYR A 51 1.66 7.82 -11.45
C TYR A 51 1.11 8.97 -12.30
N GLY A 52 1.97 9.80 -12.90
CA GLY A 52 1.55 10.87 -13.82
C GLY A 52 1.09 12.16 -13.13
N ASP A 53 1.19 12.24 -11.81
CA ASP A 53 0.72 13.40 -11.01
C ASP A 53 1.76 14.55 -10.95
N TRP A 54 2.30 14.94 -12.11
CA TRP A 54 3.24 16.07 -12.22
C TRP A 54 2.56 17.44 -12.06
N GLU A 55 1.24 17.46 -11.80
CA GLU A 55 0.48 18.68 -11.63
C GLU A 55 0.38 19.09 -10.17
N ARG A 56 0.94 20.25 -9.83
CA ARG A 56 0.69 20.92 -8.56
C ARG A 56 -0.09 22.21 -8.80
N SER A 57 -1.31 22.28 -8.30
CA SER A 57 -2.20 23.44 -8.50
C SER A 57 -2.44 23.80 -9.98
N GLY A 58 -2.59 22.78 -10.84
CA GLY A 58 -2.86 22.95 -12.28
C GLY A 58 -1.67 23.41 -13.11
N ARG A 59 -0.45 23.30 -12.58
CA ARG A 59 0.80 23.54 -13.31
C ARG A 59 1.63 22.27 -13.33
N ALA A 60 2.13 21.89 -14.50
CA ALA A 60 3.17 20.87 -14.59
C ALA A 60 4.43 21.40 -13.91
N VAL A 61 4.88 20.71 -12.86
CA VAL A 61 6.07 21.06 -12.09
C VAL A 61 7.11 19.98 -12.32
N ASP A 62 8.15 20.31 -13.08
CA ASP A 62 9.40 19.56 -13.17
C ASP A 62 10.40 20.17 -12.18
N PHE A 63 11.28 19.34 -11.61
CA PHE A 63 12.15 19.60 -10.43
C PHE A 63 12.69 21.04 -10.25
#